data_AF-A0A3D4FQS8-F1
#
_entry.id   AF-A0A3D4FQS8-F1
#
_cell.length_a   1.000
_cell.length_b   1.000
_cell.length_c   1.000
_cell.angle_alpha   90.00
_cell.angle_beta   90.00
_cell.angle_gamma   90.00
#
_symmetry.space_group_name_H-M   'P 1'
#
loop_
_entity.id
_entity.type
_entity.pdbx_description
1 polymer ?
#
loop_
_entity_poly.entity_id
_entity_poly.type
_entity_poly.pdbx_seq_one_letter_code
_entity_poly.pdbx_strand_id
1 'polypeptide(L)'
;SADQTDVDSFAVLEPTADGFRNYLGAGHQRSSEELLVDRAHMLTLTAPEMTVLVGGMRVLNTNVGQSALGVFTKRPEMLTSDFFVNLLDMNTEWQASSTSEHVFEGRERGTGNLKWTGTAADLVFGSNSQLRAIAEVYACDSSQQAFVRDFVAAWDKVMNLDRFDLV
;
A
#
# COMPACT_ATOMS: atom_id res chain seq x y z
N SER A 1 35.22 -2.76 2.88
CA SER A 1 35.79 -2.02 1.74
C SER A 1 34.83 -2.17 0.58
N ALA A 2 34.64 -1.14 -0.25
CA ALA A 2 33.68 -1.09 -1.36
C ALA A 2 33.93 -2.14 -2.48
N ASP A 3 34.89 -3.04 -2.31
CA ASP A 3 35.28 -4.11 -3.25
C ASP A 3 34.44 -5.39 -3.17
N GLN A 4 33.40 -5.44 -2.33
CA GLN A 4 32.47 -6.59 -2.24
C GLN A 4 31.06 -6.28 -2.75
N THR A 5 30.82 -5.05 -3.21
CA THR A 5 29.54 -4.61 -3.76
C THR A 5 29.82 -4.14 -5.17
N ASP A 6 29.47 -4.95 -6.17
CA ASP A 6 29.43 -4.48 -7.55
C ASP A 6 28.29 -3.48 -7.67
N VAL A 7 28.62 -2.19 -7.51
CA VAL A 7 27.67 -1.07 -7.44
C VAL A 7 26.78 -1.00 -8.69
N ASP A 8 27.30 -1.41 -9.85
CA ASP A 8 26.55 -1.43 -11.10
C ASP A 8 25.52 -2.57 -11.13
N SER A 9 25.81 -3.71 -10.50
CA SER A 9 24.85 -4.82 -10.35
C SER A 9 23.69 -4.48 -9.39
N PHE A 10 23.93 -3.65 -8.37
CA PHE A 10 22.91 -3.21 -7.41
C PHE A 10 22.08 -2.02 -7.91
N ALA A 11 22.57 -1.25 -8.89
CA ALA A 11 21.81 -0.13 -9.48
C ALA A 11 20.51 -0.61 -10.15
N VAL A 12 20.47 -1.84 -10.67
CA VAL A 12 19.26 -2.45 -11.26
C VAL A 12 18.20 -2.77 -10.19
N LEU A 13 18.59 -2.88 -8.92
CA LEU A 13 17.71 -3.20 -7.80
C LEU A 13 17.11 -1.95 -7.13
N GLU A 14 17.50 -0.74 -7.53
CA GLU A 14 16.89 0.48 -7.02
C GLU A 14 15.41 0.52 -7.45
N PRO A 15 14.45 0.44 -6.50
CA PRO A 15 13.05 0.37 -6.84
C PRO A 15 12.62 1.73 -7.38
N THR A 16 12.48 1.81 -8.69
CA THR A 16 11.95 2.99 -9.39
C THR A 16 10.46 3.20 -9.09
N ALA A 17 9.77 2.19 -8.56
CA ALA A 17 8.43 2.28 -8.00
C ALA A 17 8.28 1.27 -6.85
N ASP A 18 7.64 1.69 -5.77
CA ASP A 18 7.35 0.86 -4.61
C ASP A 18 5.99 1.23 -4.02
N GLY A 19 4.95 0.54 -4.49
CA GLY A 19 3.58 0.77 -4.04
C GLY A 19 3.37 0.45 -2.56
N PHE A 20 4.20 -0.41 -1.94
CA PHE A 20 4.12 -0.70 -0.51
C PHE A 20 4.54 0.50 0.34
N ARG A 21 5.48 1.33 -0.14
CA ARG A 21 5.91 2.59 0.51
C ARG A 21 5.35 3.86 -0.14
N ASN A 22 4.34 3.72 -1.00
CA ASN A 22 3.71 4.81 -1.76
C ASN A 22 4.71 5.68 -2.53
N TYR A 23 5.66 5.04 -3.21
CA TYR A 23 6.71 5.69 -3.98
C TYR A 23 6.58 5.40 -5.46
N LEU A 24 6.66 6.46 -6.27
CA LEU A 24 6.70 6.38 -7.73
C LEU A 24 7.78 7.35 -8.24
N GLY A 25 8.82 6.82 -8.84
CA GLY A 25 9.88 7.60 -9.49
C GLY A 25 9.43 8.16 -10.84
N ALA A 26 10.21 9.08 -11.39
CA ALA A 26 9.94 9.67 -12.70
C ALA A 26 10.20 8.67 -13.84
N GLY A 27 9.47 8.82 -14.96
CA GLY A 27 9.74 8.09 -16.20
C GLY A 27 8.96 6.79 -16.42
N HIS A 28 8.04 6.43 -15.51
CA HIS A 28 7.16 5.28 -15.70
C HIS A 28 6.00 5.58 -16.64
N GLN A 29 5.75 4.68 -17.59
CA GLN A 29 4.56 4.73 -18.45
C GLN A 29 3.38 3.95 -17.88
N ARG A 30 3.65 3.00 -16.97
CA ARG A 30 2.65 2.18 -16.30
C ARG A 30 2.10 2.89 -15.08
N SER A 31 0.87 2.58 -14.71
CA SER A 31 0.23 3.18 -13.54
C SER A 31 0.78 2.58 -12.24
N SER A 32 0.63 3.32 -11.13
CA SER A 32 1.19 2.92 -9.82
C SER A 32 0.65 1.58 -9.32
N GLU A 33 -0.59 1.24 -9.67
CA GLU A 33 -1.26 0.00 -9.32
C GLU A 33 -0.76 -1.20 -10.14
N GLU A 34 -0.39 -1.00 -11.41
CA GLU A 34 0.24 -2.05 -12.21
C GLU A 34 1.64 -2.38 -11.66
N LEU A 35 2.40 -1.35 -11.29
CA LEU A 35 3.72 -1.50 -10.69
C LEU A 35 3.65 -2.13 -9.29
N LEU A 36 2.59 -1.84 -8.52
CA LEU A 36 2.34 -2.52 -7.25
C LEU A 36 2.12 -4.02 -7.45
N VAL A 37 1.31 -4.42 -8.43
CA VAL A 37 1.05 -5.84 -8.72
C VAL A 37 2.32 -6.55 -9.20
N ASP A 38 3.09 -5.91 -10.07
CA ASP A 38 4.39 -6.44 -10.55
C ASP A 38 5.36 -6.65 -9.37
N ARG A 39 5.46 -5.65 -8.48
CA ARG A 39 6.29 -5.77 -7.27
C ARG A 39 5.81 -6.88 -6.33
N ALA A 40 4.51 -7.02 -6.15
CA ALA A 40 3.94 -8.10 -5.35
C ALA A 40 4.25 -9.48 -5.94
N HIS A 41 4.23 -9.60 -7.27
CA HIS A 41 4.61 -10.83 -7.97
C HIS A 41 6.08 -11.19 -7.74
N MET A 42 7.00 -10.21 -7.83
CA MET A 42 8.43 -10.41 -7.53
C MET A 42 8.67 -10.90 -6.09
N LEU A 43 7.82 -10.48 -5.14
CA LEU A 43 7.88 -10.90 -3.74
C LEU A 43 7.10 -12.20 -3.47
N THR A 44 6.63 -12.90 -4.51
CA THR A 44 5.85 -14.15 -4.42
C THR A 44 4.57 -14.01 -3.58
N LEU A 45 4.00 -12.80 -3.55
CA LEU A 45 2.81 -12.50 -2.76
C LEU A 45 1.54 -12.85 -3.53
N THR A 46 0.57 -13.38 -2.80
CA THR A 46 -0.81 -13.53 -3.25
C THR A 46 -1.57 -12.20 -3.14
N ALA A 47 -2.71 -12.07 -3.82
CA ALA A 47 -3.54 -10.87 -3.71
C ALA A 47 -3.98 -10.55 -2.26
N PRO A 48 -4.37 -11.52 -1.42
CA PRO A 48 -4.65 -11.26 0.00
C PRO A 48 -3.43 -10.78 0.80
N GLU A 49 -2.26 -11.40 0.61
CA GLU A 49 -1.01 -11.00 1.28
C GLU A 49 -0.59 -9.57 0.88
N MET A 50 -0.65 -9.26 -0.41
CA MET A 50 -0.42 -7.90 -0.91
C MET A 50 -1.38 -6.89 -0.27
N THR A 51 -2.67 -7.25 -0.18
CA THR A 51 -3.71 -6.38 0.38
C THR A 51 -3.43 -6.05 1.85
N VAL A 52 -3.17 -7.06 2.69
CA VAL A 52 -2.89 -6.83 4.12
C VAL A 52 -1.61 -6.03 4.31
N LEU A 53 -0.55 -6.34 3.54
CA LEU A 53 0.72 -5.61 3.62
C LEU A 53 0.55 -4.14 3.30
N VAL A 54 -0.13 -3.79 2.19
CA VAL A 54 -0.37 -2.38 1.86
C VAL A 54 -1.18 -1.68 2.96
N GLY A 55 -2.30 -2.27 3.39
CA GLY A 55 -3.15 -1.67 4.42
C GLY A 55 -2.40 -1.45 5.74
N GLY A 56 -1.60 -2.44 6.18
CA GLY A 56 -0.80 -2.34 7.39
C GLY A 56 0.35 -1.33 7.29
N MET A 57 1.07 -1.31 6.17
CA MET A 57 2.17 -0.36 5.95
C MET A 57 1.67 1.09 5.91
N ARG A 58 0.46 1.33 5.38
CA ARG A 58 -0.16 2.66 5.40
C ARG A 58 -0.44 3.15 6.81
N VAL A 59 -1.07 2.34 7.66
CA VAL A 59 -1.38 2.76 9.04
C VAL A 59 -0.13 2.85 9.91
N LEU A 60 0.92 2.07 9.59
CA LEU A 60 2.24 2.17 10.23
C LEU A 60 3.09 3.35 9.72
N ASN A 61 2.56 4.16 8.81
CA ASN A 61 3.20 5.37 8.30
C ASN A 61 4.61 5.13 7.69
N THR A 62 4.77 4.03 6.97
CA THR A 62 6.06 3.63 6.36
C THR A 62 6.28 4.23 4.97
N ASN A 63 5.57 5.31 4.64
CA ASN A 63 5.67 5.94 3.33
C ASN A 63 7.01 6.65 3.15
N VAL A 64 7.51 6.70 1.92
CA VAL A 64 8.72 7.48 1.59
C VAL A 64 8.46 8.96 1.92
N GLY A 65 9.43 9.58 2.60
CA GLY A 65 9.35 11.00 3.00
C GLY A 65 8.24 11.31 4.01
N GLN A 66 7.70 10.31 4.71
CA GLN A 66 6.62 10.47 5.70
C GLN A 66 5.37 11.13 5.08
N SER A 67 5.12 10.86 3.80
CA SER A 67 3.95 11.36 3.09
C SER A 67 2.65 10.81 3.71
N ALA A 68 1.62 11.65 3.79
CA ALA A 68 0.30 11.28 4.29
C ALA A 68 -0.56 10.49 3.26
N LEU A 69 -0.04 10.23 2.05
CA LEU A 69 -0.76 9.54 1.00
C LEU A 69 -1.15 8.12 1.43
N GLY A 70 -2.44 7.81 1.41
CA GLY A 70 -2.96 6.50 1.77
C GLY A 70 -3.02 6.23 3.28
N VAL A 71 -2.56 7.16 4.14
CA VAL A 71 -2.55 7.00 5.61
C VAL A 71 -3.96 7.30 6.15
N PHE A 72 -4.91 6.40 5.87
CA PHE A 72 -6.31 6.57 6.25
C PHE A 72 -6.55 6.13 7.71
N THR A 73 -5.89 6.80 8.64
CA THR A 73 -6.09 6.60 10.08
C THR A 73 -5.82 7.89 10.83
N LYS A 74 -6.40 8.00 12.03
CA LYS A 74 -6.08 9.06 12.99
C LYS A 74 -5.07 8.60 14.05
N ARG A 75 -4.65 7.34 13.99
CA ARG A 75 -3.72 6.70 14.94
C ARG A 75 -2.58 6.06 14.14
N PRO A 76 -1.71 6.88 13.52
CA PRO A 76 -0.54 6.34 12.83
C PRO A 76 0.32 5.53 13.81
N GLU A 77 1.09 4.58 13.27
CA GLU A 77 1.97 3.66 14.03
C GLU A 77 1.22 2.62 14.87
N MET A 78 -0.11 2.54 14.72
CA MET A 78 -0.94 1.48 15.30
C MET A 78 -1.47 0.55 14.21
N LEU A 79 -1.09 -0.74 14.29
CA LEU A 79 -1.51 -1.74 13.31
C LEU A 79 -3.02 -2.04 13.44
N THR A 80 -3.81 -1.43 12.56
CA THR A 80 -5.28 -1.47 12.54
C THR A 80 -5.80 -1.64 11.13
N SER A 81 -7.02 -2.15 10.98
CA SER A 81 -7.70 -2.24 9.69
C SER A 81 -8.31 -0.90 9.22
N ASP A 82 -7.96 0.22 9.88
CA ASP A 82 -8.48 1.57 9.61
C ASP A 82 -8.35 1.95 8.12
N PHE A 83 -7.30 1.50 7.43
CA PHE A 83 -7.11 1.71 5.99
C PHE A 83 -8.33 1.25 5.18
N PHE A 84 -8.79 0.01 5.39
CA PHE A 84 -9.89 -0.55 4.62
C PHE A 84 -11.24 0.05 5.03
N VAL A 85 -11.44 0.28 6.33
CA VAL A 85 -12.66 0.91 6.84
C VAL A 85 -12.86 2.30 6.23
N ASN A 86 -11.81 3.11 6.20
CA ASN A 86 -11.89 4.48 5.66
C ASN A 86 -11.88 4.53 4.12
N LEU A 87 -11.22 3.57 3.46
CA LEU A 87 -11.24 3.46 1.99
C LEU A 87 -12.64 3.13 1.47
N LEU A 88 -13.34 2.22 2.15
CA LEU A 88 -14.66 1.72 1.76
C LEU A 88 -15.83 2.54 2.35
N ASP A 89 -15.53 3.55 3.18
CA ASP A 89 -16.51 4.48 3.72
C ASP A 89 -17.15 5.29 2.58
N MET A 90 -18.42 4.99 2.30
CA MET A 90 -19.19 5.67 1.27
C MET A 90 -19.43 7.14 1.57
N ASN A 91 -19.17 7.65 2.77
CA ASN A 91 -19.21 9.09 3.06
C ASN A 91 -18.00 9.83 2.48
N THR A 92 -16.98 9.12 1.98
CA THR A 92 -15.84 9.72 1.30
C THR A 92 -16.03 9.62 -0.21
N GLU A 93 -15.91 10.75 -0.91
CA GLU A 93 -15.91 10.84 -2.36
C GLU A 93 -14.50 11.12 -2.87
N TRP A 94 -14.05 10.32 -3.83
CA TRP A 94 -12.70 10.39 -4.37
C TRP A 94 -12.68 11.09 -5.73
N GLN A 95 -11.81 12.06 -5.88
CA GLN A 95 -11.60 12.79 -7.13
C GLN A 95 -10.10 12.98 -7.38
N ALA A 96 -9.70 13.07 -8.65
CA ALA A 96 -8.32 13.43 -8.98
C ALA A 96 -7.99 14.83 -8.43
N SER A 97 -6.80 14.99 -7.85
CA SER A 97 -6.34 16.30 -7.38
C SER A 97 -6.11 17.24 -8.56
N SER A 98 -6.47 18.51 -8.39
CA SER A 98 -6.21 19.55 -9.39
C SER A 98 -4.79 20.10 -9.33
N THR A 99 -4.06 19.84 -8.25
CA THR A 99 -2.75 20.44 -7.97
C THR A 99 -1.60 19.46 -8.05
N SER A 100 -1.89 18.16 -7.93
CA SER A 100 -0.89 17.10 -7.83
C SER A 100 -1.24 15.95 -8.78
N GLU A 101 -0.35 15.69 -9.74
CA GLU A 101 -0.48 14.55 -10.64
C GLU A 101 -0.37 13.24 -9.85
N HIS A 102 -1.12 12.21 -10.27
CA HIS A 102 -1.21 10.88 -9.63
C HIS A 102 -1.74 10.86 -8.18
N VAL A 103 -2.25 11.99 -7.68
CA VAL A 103 -2.86 12.10 -6.36
C VAL A 103 -4.38 12.27 -6.50
N PHE A 104 -5.10 11.64 -5.59
CA PHE A 104 -6.54 11.74 -5.44
C PHE A 104 -6.87 12.31 -4.06
N GLU A 105 -7.92 13.11 -4.02
CA GLU A 105 -8.46 13.74 -2.83
C GLU A 105 -9.76 13.04 -2.44
N GLY A 106 -9.79 12.50 -1.22
CA GLY A 106 -10.97 11.96 -0.58
C GLY A 106 -11.66 13.06 0.22
N ARG A 107 -12.84 13.50 -0.22
CA ARG A 107 -13.62 14.57 0.41
C ARG A 107 -14.87 14.00 1.07
N GLU A 108 -15.25 14.55 2.21
CA GLU A 108 -16.48 14.17 2.89
C GLU A 108 -17.71 14.63 2.08
N ARG A 109 -18.65 13.72 1.82
CA ARG A 109 -19.91 14.04 1.15
C ARG A 109 -20.72 14.99 2.02
N GLY A 110 -21.28 16.02 1.38
CA GLY A 110 -22.09 17.05 2.03
C GLY A 110 -21.29 18.29 2.43
N THR A 111 -20.13 18.13 3.09
CA THR A 111 -19.28 19.28 3.47
C THR A 111 -18.25 19.65 2.41
N GLY A 112 -17.78 18.67 1.63
CA GLY A 112 -16.68 18.85 0.67
C GLY A 112 -15.31 18.99 1.32
N ASN A 113 -15.22 18.81 2.65
CA ASN A 113 -13.96 18.94 3.38
C ASN A 113 -12.98 17.83 2.97
N LEU A 114 -11.72 18.20 2.75
CA LEU A 114 -10.66 17.24 2.48
C LEU A 114 -10.44 16.36 3.71
N LYS A 115 -10.67 15.05 3.56
CA LYS A 115 -10.53 14.05 4.62
C LYS A 115 -9.22 13.29 4.47
N TRP A 116 -8.91 12.86 3.24
CA TRP A 116 -7.76 12.02 2.93
C TRP A 116 -7.15 12.37 1.58
N THR A 117 -5.89 11.98 1.38
CA THR A 117 -5.25 11.96 0.06
C THR A 117 -4.65 10.58 -0.17
N GLY A 118 -4.66 10.11 -1.42
CA GLY A 118 -4.13 8.79 -1.77
C GLY A 118 -3.70 8.74 -3.23
N THR A 119 -2.99 7.69 -3.60
CA THR A 119 -2.59 7.42 -5.00
C THR A 119 -3.45 6.32 -5.59
N ALA A 120 -3.26 6.02 -6.88
CA ALA A 120 -3.96 4.90 -7.50
C ALA A 120 -3.54 3.54 -6.89
N ALA A 121 -2.32 3.41 -6.35
CA ALA A 121 -1.89 2.25 -5.57
C ALA A 121 -2.69 2.05 -4.27
N ASP A 122 -3.28 3.11 -3.71
CA ASP A 122 -4.18 3.02 -2.55
C ASP A 122 -5.62 2.72 -2.98
N LEU A 123 -6.08 3.41 -4.03
CA LEU A 123 -7.46 3.38 -4.49
C LEU A 123 -7.81 2.12 -5.29
N VAL A 124 -6.82 1.40 -5.81
CA VAL A 124 -7.05 0.14 -6.54
C VAL A 124 -7.79 -0.89 -5.68
N PHE A 125 -7.59 -0.88 -4.36
CA PHE A 125 -8.28 -1.75 -3.41
C PHE A 125 -9.76 -1.38 -3.23
N GLY A 126 -10.18 -0.18 -3.65
CA GLY A 126 -11.58 0.24 -3.67
C GLY A 126 -12.24 0.12 -5.04
N SER A 127 -11.46 -0.01 -6.12
CA SER A 127 -11.94 0.05 -7.52
C SER A 127 -11.89 -1.30 -8.26
N ASN A 128 -10.85 -2.12 -8.05
CA ASN A 128 -10.77 -3.45 -8.64
C ASN A 128 -11.69 -4.41 -7.89
N SER A 129 -12.59 -5.11 -8.60
CA SER A 129 -13.62 -5.94 -7.96
C SER A 129 -13.06 -7.07 -7.09
N GLN A 130 -11.93 -7.68 -7.47
CA GLN A 130 -11.31 -8.75 -6.69
C GLN A 130 -10.60 -8.20 -5.45
N LEU A 131 -9.82 -7.13 -5.61
CA LEU A 131 -9.13 -6.50 -4.47
C LEU A 131 -10.13 -5.88 -3.49
N ARG A 132 -11.22 -5.31 -4.01
CA ARG A 132 -12.31 -4.79 -3.19
C ARG A 132 -12.97 -5.87 -2.35
N ALA A 133 -13.24 -7.04 -2.93
CA ALA A 133 -13.81 -8.15 -2.16
C ALA A 133 -12.89 -8.56 -0.98
N ILE A 134 -11.57 -8.52 -1.18
CA ILE A 134 -10.60 -8.78 -0.10
C ILE A 134 -10.60 -7.64 0.93
N ALA A 135 -10.61 -6.39 0.47
CA ALA A 135 -10.66 -5.22 1.34
C ALA A 135 -11.93 -5.21 2.22
N GLU A 136 -13.08 -5.62 1.68
CA GLU A 136 -14.34 -5.72 2.42
C GLU A 136 -14.26 -6.72 3.58
N VAL A 137 -13.54 -7.84 3.41
CA VAL A 137 -13.29 -8.80 4.52
C VAL A 137 -12.54 -8.13 5.65
N TYR A 138 -11.49 -7.34 5.35
CA TYR A 138 -10.70 -6.66 6.37
C TYR A 138 -11.34 -5.37 6.88
N ALA A 139 -12.35 -4.82 6.22
CA ALA A 139 -13.13 -3.69 6.73
C ALA A 139 -14.25 -4.09 7.72
N CYS A 140 -14.57 -5.39 7.86
CA CYS A 140 -15.59 -5.84 8.80
C CYS A 140 -15.18 -5.63 10.27
N ASP A 141 -16.14 -5.30 11.15
CA ASP A 141 -15.86 -5.02 12.57
C ASP A 141 -15.12 -6.14 13.32
N SER A 142 -15.34 -7.40 12.93
CA SER A 142 -14.72 -8.58 13.55
C SER A 142 -13.38 -9.00 12.93
N SER A 143 -12.86 -8.25 11.94
CA SER A 143 -11.70 -8.66 11.15
C SER A 143 -10.36 -8.25 11.77
N GLN A 144 -10.34 -7.32 12.74
CA GLN A 144 -9.10 -6.69 13.25
C GLN A 144 -8.04 -7.71 13.68
N GLN A 145 -8.43 -8.77 14.38
CA GLN A 145 -7.48 -9.81 14.82
C GLN A 145 -6.98 -10.66 13.64
N ALA A 146 -7.85 -10.98 12.69
CA ALA A 146 -7.46 -11.70 11.48
C ALA A 146 -6.49 -10.86 10.63
N PHE A 147 -6.81 -9.58 10.43
CA PHE A 147 -5.96 -8.62 9.75
C PHE A 147 -4.55 -8.56 10.36
N VAL A 148 -4.43 -8.40 11.68
CA VAL A 148 -3.12 -8.34 12.35
C VAL A 148 -2.32 -9.63 12.15
N ARG A 149 -2.96 -10.79 12.32
CA ARG A 149 -2.30 -12.09 12.12
C ARG A 149 -1.83 -12.25 10.68
N ASP A 150 -2.68 -11.95 9.72
CA ASP A 150 -2.41 -12.16 8.31
C ASP A 150 -1.37 -11.15 7.80
N PHE A 151 -1.36 -9.91 8.32
CA PHE A 151 -0.28 -8.94 8.11
C PHE A 151 1.06 -9.46 8.63
N VAL A 152 1.12 -9.94 9.87
CA VAL A 152 2.37 -10.46 10.46
C VAL A 152 2.88 -11.67 9.68
N ALA A 153 2.00 -12.57 9.26
CA ALA A 153 2.38 -13.72 8.44
C ALA A 153 2.96 -13.31 7.09
N ALA A 154 2.33 -12.34 6.41
CA ALA A 154 2.83 -11.82 5.15
C ALA A 154 4.16 -11.07 5.32
N TRP A 155 4.32 -10.32 6.43
CA TRP A 155 5.58 -9.63 6.75
C TRP A 155 6.72 -10.63 6.99
N ASP A 156 6.50 -11.63 7.84
CA ASP A 156 7.48 -12.68 8.13
C ASP A 156 7.88 -13.46 6.87
N LYS A 157 6.92 -13.76 6.00
CA LYS A 157 7.19 -14.36 4.68
C LYS A 157 8.16 -13.50 3.86
N VAL A 158 7.90 -12.20 3.72
CA VAL A 158 8.77 -11.29 2.95
C VAL A 158 10.17 -11.21 3.56
N MET A 159 10.28 -11.19 4.89
CA MET A 159 11.56 -11.13 5.60
C MET A 159 12.40 -12.41 5.45
N ASN A 160 11.81 -13.53 5.03
CA ASN A 160 12.50 -14.82 4.87
C ASN A 160 12.65 -15.26 3.40
N LEU A 161 12.35 -14.41 2.41
CA LEU A 161 12.40 -14.79 0.99
C LEU A 161 13.82 -15.16 0.48
N ASP A 162 14.87 -14.67 1.13
CA ASP A 162 16.26 -14.91 0.77
C ASP A 162 16.94 -15.98 1.66
N ARG A 163 16.21 -16.54 2.63
CA ARG A 163 16.71 -17.55 3.59
C ARG A 163 16.75 -18.96 2.99
N PHE A 164 17.46 -19.11 1.88
CA PHE A 164 17.68 -20.41 1.22
C PHE A 164 18.52 -21.39 2.06
N ASP A 165 19.14 -20.92 3.15
CA ASP A 165 19.93 -21.69 4.12
C ASP A 165 19.09 -22.54 5.08
N LEU A 166 17.78 -22.26 5.20
CA LEU A 166 16.87 -22.93 6.13
C LEU A 166 16.04 -24.06 5.49
N VAL A 167 16.38 -24.46 4.26
CA VAL A 167 15.71 -25.54 3.49
C VAL A 167 16.36 -26.89 3.75
#